data_AF-A0A6N3E1Y2-F1
#
_entry.id   AF-A0A6N3E1Y2-F1
#
_cell.length_a   1.000
_cell.length_b   1.000
_cell.length_c   1.000
_cell.angle_alpha   90.00
_cell.angle_beta   90.00
_cell.angle_gamma   90.00
#
_symmetry.space_group_name_H-M   'P 1'
#
loop_
_entity.id
_entity.type
_entity.pdbx_description
1 polymer ?
#
loop_
_entity_poly.entity_id
_entity_poly.type
_entity_poly.pdbx_seq_one_letter_code
_entity_poly.pdbx_strand_id
1 'polypeptide(L)'
;MKKVKVFIAMIAVALGGLIIWSCTQDEMENGQGTYRYSAEEIVTLRAMAEKYGVPEVVFETESGIPLPTLEEMEETFKNFGLIKASLTAQLEVIDSTSHSMVFKTKKIPFKRLSSISESMKTEREITYGTLIWNISWQQSVYNGSYQCPVVSATGTIEFSPEMQRLGYFTSNNRNFCSIRGTELYITFECQINYSRSHFNFAYSDWVHPGFRPYR
;
A
#
# COMPACT_ATOMS: atom_id res chain seq x y z
N MET A 1 -34.98 -40.46 -19.93
CA MET A 1 -33.67 -40.64 -20.58
C MET A 1 -33.35 -39.30 -21.26
N LYS A 2 -32.23 -38.59 -21.07
CA LYS A 2 -30.93 -38.86 -20.44
C LYS A 2 -30.57 -37.68 -19.51
N LYS A 3 -29.99 -37.99 -18.35
CA LYS A 3 -29.23 -37.02 -17.53
C LYS A 3 -28.09 -36.48 -18.39
N VAL A 4 -27.96 -35.16 -18.49
CA VAL A 4 -26.67 -34.55 -18.79
C VAL A 4 -26.29 -33.76 -17.55
N LYS A 5 -25.56 -34.44 -16.67
CA LYS A 5 -24.80 -33.77 -15.61
C LYS A 5 -23.56 -33.20 -16.28
N VAL A 6 -23.46 -31.89 -16.39
CA VAL A 6 -22.18 -31.22 -16.64
C VAL A 6 -21.74 -30.64 -15.31
N PHE A 7 -20.76 -31.29 -14.68
CA PHE A 7 -20.02 -30.72 -13.56
C PHE A 7 -18.83 -29.98 -14.16
N ILE A 8 -18.74 -28.67 -13.94
CA ILE A 8 -17.50 -27.91 -14.18
C ILE A 8 -16.91 -27.58 -12.82
N ALA A 9 -15.80 -28.25 -12.51
CA ALA A 9 -15.03 -28.03 -11.30
C ALA A 9 -13.99 -26.93 -11.53
N MET A 10 -13.91 -25.98 -10.60
CA MET A 10 -12.86 -24.96 -10.52
C MET A 10 -11.60 -25.60 -9.94
N ILE A 11 -10.50 -25.65 -10.70
CA ILE A 11 -9.17 -25.95 -10.16
C ILE A 11 -8.30 -24.73 -10.44
N ALA A 12 -8.00 -23.97 -9.39
CA ALA A 12 -6.97 -22.93 -9.44
C ALA A 12 -5.60 -23.60 -9.34
N VAL A 13 -4.83 -23.59 -10.42
CA VAL A 13 -3.39 -23.86 -10.38
C VAL A 13 -2.65 -22.55 -10.59
N ALA A 14 -1.98 -22.12 -9.52
CA ALA A 14 -1.02 -21.04 -9.56
C ALA A 14 0.15 -21.41 -10.49
N LEU A 15 0.67 -20.39 -11.18
CA LEU A 15 1.86 -20.37 -12.07
C LEU A 15 1.54 -20.57 -13.56
N GLY A 16 1.37 -19.44 -14.26
CA GLY A 16 1.74 -19.29 -15.67
C GLY A 16 0.68 -19.63 -16.72
N GLY A 17 -0.16 -18.66 -17.05
CA GLY A 17 -0.72 -18.49 -18.41
C GLY A 17 -1.96 -19.33 -18.78
N LEU A 18 -2.93 -18.62 -19.36
CA LEU A 18 -4.20 -19.06 -19.98
C LEU A 18 -5.33 -19.53 -19.05
N ILE A 19 -6.39 -18.71 -18.99
CA ILE A 19 -7.74 -19.12 -18.59
C ILE A 19 -8.57 -19.26 -19.87
N ILE A 20 -9.12 -20.45 -20.13
CA ILE A 20 -10.07 -20.71 -21.23
C ILE A 20 -11.50 -20.52 -20.71
N TRP A 21 -12.31 -19.81 -21.50
CA TRP A 21 -13.69 -19.41 -21.21
C TRP A 21 -14.71 -20.53 -21.52
N SER A 22 -15.73 -20.70 -20.67
CA SER A 22 -17.01 -21.32 -21.07
C SER A 22 -18.19 -20.57 -20.45
N CYS A 23 -19.03 -19.94 -21.28
CA CYS A 23 -20.31 -19.37 -20.86
C CYS A 23 -21.28 -20.50 -20.48
N THR A 24 -21.82 -20.49 -19.27
CA THR A 24 -23.09 -21.16 -18.98
C THR A 24 -24.22 -20.15 -19.06
N GLN A 25 -25.18 -20.44 -19.94
CA GLN A 25 -26.35 -19.63 -20.28
C GLN A 25 -27.44 -19.66 -19.17
N ASP A 26 -27.04 -19.88 -17.92
CA ASP A 26 -27.93 -20.01 -16.76
C ASP A 26 -27.95 -18.75 -15.87
N GLU A 27 -27.11 -17.73 -16.14
CA GLU A 27 -27.14 -16.44 -15.41
C GLU A 27 -28.26 -15.49 -15.89
N MET A 28 -29.06 -15.87 -16.92
CA MET A 28 -30.14 -15.02 -17.43
C MET A 28 -31.48 -15.13 -16.67
N GLU A 29 -31.65 -16.10 -15.75
CA GLU A 29 -32.93 -16.35 -15.08
C GLU A 29 -33.07 -15.80 -13.65
N ASN A 30 -32.00 -15.25 -13.05
CA ASN A 30 -32.09 -14.53 -11.78
C ASN A 30 -31.63 -13.10 -11.99
N GLY A 31 -32.59 -12.18 -12.12
CA GLY A 31 -32.44 -10.77 -12.53
C GLY A 31 -31.61 -9.83 -11.64
N GLN A 32 -30.48 -10.28 -11.08
CA GLN A 32 -29.42 -9.42 -10.58
C GLN A 32 -28.26 -9.47 -11.57
N GLY A 33 -28.22 -8.50 -12.49
CA GLY A 33 -27.08 -8.32 -13.38
C GLY A 33 -25.82 -8.09 -12.57
N THR A 34 -24.83 -8.97 -12.73
CA THR A 34 -23.49 -8.77 -12.15
C THR A 34 -22.74 -7.78 -13.04
N TYR A 35 -22.23 -6.70 -12.46
CA TYR A 35 -21.36 -5.76 -13.17
C TYR A 35 -19.97 -6.39 -13.27
N ARG A 36 -19.40 -6.41 -14.47
CA ARG A 36 -18.08 -6.99 -14.75
C ARG A 36 -17.31 -6.07 -15.69
N TYR A 37 -16.03 -5.87 -15.43
CA TYR A 37 -15.15 -5.32 -16.47
C TYR A 37 -14.95 -6.35 -17.58
N SER A 38 -14.90 -5.88 -18.82
CA SER A 38 -14.43 -6.66 -19.96
C SER A 38 -12.93 -7.02 -19.81
N ALA A 39 -12.47 -8.00 -20.59
CA ALA A 39 -11.06 -8.37 -20.59
C ALA A 39 -10.17 -7.20 -21.03
N GLU A 40 -10.62 -6.41 -22.00
CA GLU A 40 -9.95 -5.23 -22.53
C GLU A 40 -9.85 -4.12 -21.46
N GLU A 41 -10.90 -3.89 -20.68
CA GLU A 41 -10.89 -2.95 -19.56
C GLU A 41 -9.93 -3.40 -18.47
N ILE A 42 -9.90 -4.69 -18.12
CA ILE A 42 -8.96 -5.22 -17.12
C ILE A 42 -7.52 -5.01 -17.58
N VAL A 43 -7.20 -5.30 -18.84
CA VAL A 43 -5.86 -5.06 -19.41
C VAL A 43 -5.51 -3.57 -19.34
N THR A 44 -6.47 -2.69 -19.67
CA THR A 44 -6.29 -1.24 -19.61
C THR A 44 -6.04 -0.78 -18.17
N LEU A 45 -6.80 -1.26 -17.20
CA LEU A 45 -6.62 -0.97 -15.77
C LEU A 45 -5.24 -1.41 -15.27
N ARG A 46 -4.77 -2.59 -15.67
CA ARG A 46 -3.42 -3.08 -15.32
C ARG A 46 -2.32 -2.19 -15.91
N ALA A 47 -2.45 -1.80 -17.18
CA ALA A 47 -1.51 -0.89 -17.83
C ALA A 47 -1.50 0.50 -17.16
N MET A 48 -2.65 1.00 -16.70
CA MET A 48 -2.73 2.25 -15.93
C MET A 48 -2.06 2.11 -14.56
N ALA A 49 -2.29 1.01 -13.84
CA ALA A 49 -1.63 0.75 -12.56
C ALA A 49 -0.10 0.69 -12.71
N GLU A 50 0.41 0.04 -13.77
CA GLU A 50 1.83 0.04 -14.14
C GLU A 50 2.36 1.44 -14.44
N LYS A 51 1.65 2.22 -15.26
CA LYS A 51 1.99 3.61 -15.59
C LYS A 51 2.17 4.49 -14.34
N TYR A 52 1.36 4.26 -13.30
CA TYR A 52 1.44 5.01 -12.04
C TYR A 52 2.32 4.33 -10.96
N GLY A 53 3.06 3.28 -11.30
CA GLY A 53 4.04 2.64 -10.42
C GLY A 53 3.44 1.76 -9.32
N VAL A 54 2.21 1.30 -9.50
CA VAL A 54 1.45 0.45 -8.57
C VAL A 54 0.90 -0.83 -9.23
N PRO A 55 1.75 -1.61 -9.93
CA PRO A 55 1.30 -2.79 -10.71
C PRO A 55 0.62 -3.87 -9.87
N GLU A 56 0.98 -3.95 -8.59
CA GLU A 56 0.47 -4.93 -7.62
C GLU A 56 -0.86 -4.54 -6.99
N VAL A 57 -1.51 -3.47 -7.46
CA VAL A 57 -2.84 -3.08 -6.98
C VAL A 57 -3.84 -4.20 -7.25
N VAL A 58 -4.62 -4.53 -6.23
CA VAL A 58 -5.73 -5.46 -6.27
C VAL A 58 -7.02 -4.65 -6.32
N PHE A 59 -7.89 -4.97 -7.27
CA PHE A 59 -9.20 -4.35 -7.45
C PHE A 59 -10.22 -5.40 -7.87
N GLU A 60 -11.49 -5.19 -7.52
CA GLU A 60 -12.60 -6.04 -7.94
C GLU A 60 -12.79 -5.99 -9.46
N THR A 61 -12.95 -7.16 -10.09
CA THR A 61 -13.25 -7.26 -11.53
C THR A 61 -14.72 -7.56 -11.82
N GLU A 62 -15.46 -7.98 -10.79
CA GLU A 62 -16.89 -8.25 -10.83
C GLU A 62 -17.56 -7.88 -9.50
N SER A 63 -18.81 -7.43 -9.55
CA SER A 63 -19.56 -7.06 -8.37
C SER A 63 -21.08 -7.04 -8.60
N GLY A 64 -21.85 -7.24 -7.52
CA GLY A 64 -23.31 -7.12 -7.52
C GLY A 64 -23.83 -5.66 -7.56
N ILE A 65 -22.93 -4.67 -7.53
CA ILE A 65 -23.25 -3.25 -7.72
C ILE A 65 -22.30 -2.64 -8.76
N PRO A 66 -22.59 -1.45 -9.32
CA PRO A 66 -21.75 -0.83 -10.34
C PRO A 66 -20.27 -0.76 -9.92
N LEU A 67 -19.40 -1.23 -10.83
CA LEU A 67 -17.96 -1.06 -10.70
C LEU A 67 -17.58 0.40 -11.01
N PRO A 68 -16.48 0.92 -10.43
CA PRO A 68 -15.97 2.24 -10.79
C PRO A 68 -15.68 2.36 -12.28
N THR A 69 -15.76 3.56 -12.86
CA THR A 69 -15.36 3.75 -14.26
C THR A 69 -13.84 3.65 -14.43
N LEU A 70 -13.37 3.53 -15.67
CA LEU A 70 -11.93 3.55 -15.95
C LEU A 70 -11.27 4.85 -15.45
N GLU A 71 -11.96 5.98 -15.57
CA GLU A 71 -11.48 7.29 -15.09
C GLU A 71 -11.36 7.33 -13.56
N GLU A 72 -12.36 6.81 -12.85
CA GLU A 72 -12.34 6.73 -11.38
C GLU A 72 -11.21 5.81 -10.87
N MET A 73 -10.99 4.70 -11.57
CA MET A 73 -9.86 3.81 -11.30
C MET A 73 -8.52 4.45 -11.65
N GLU A 74 -8.42 5.22 -12.73
CA GLU A 74 -7.21 5.96 -13.09
C GLU A 74 -6.84 6.95 -11.99
N GLU A 75 -7.81 7.71 -11.47
CA GLU A 75 -7.58 8.62 -10.34
C GLU A 75 -7.13 7.86 -9.09
N THR A 76 -7.73 6.70 -8.81
CA THR A 76 -7.33 5.83 -7.69
C THR A 76 -5.88 5.39 -7.83
N PHE A 77 -5.47 4.88 -8.99
CA PHE A 77 -4.09 4.43 -9.22
C PHE A 77 -3.08 5.58 -9.15
N LYS A 78 -3.44 6.75 -9.68
CA LYS A 78 -2.64 7.97 -9.55
C LYS A 78 -2.43 8.33 -8.08
N ASN A 79 -3.49 8.32 -7.27
CA ASN A 79 -3.39 8.62 -5.84
C ASN A 79 -2.55 7.57 -5.09
N PHE A 80 -2.70 6.28 -5.39
CA PHE A 80 -1.81 5.25 -4.83
C PHE A 80 -0.35 5.46 -5.22
N GLY A 81 -0.06 5.85 -6.47
CA GLY A 81 1.29 6.20 -6.91
C GLY A 81 1.87 7.37 -6.10
N LEU A 82 1.08 8.42 -5.86
CA LEU A 82 1.49 9.58 -5.05
C LEU A 82 1.70 9.20 -3.57
N ILE A 83 0.83 8.37 -3.00
CA ILE A 83 1.01 7.82 -1.65
C ILE A 83 2.31 7.04 -1.57
N LYS A 84 2.54 6.11 -2.51
CA LYS A 84 3.77 5.30 -2.55
C LYS A 84 5.01 6.19 -2.64
N ALA A 85 4.98 7.23 -3.46
CA ALA A 85 6.07 8.20 -3.56
C ALA A 85 6.30 8.97 -2.25
N SER A 86 5.24 9.43 -1.57
CA SER A 86 5.38 10.06 -0.23
C SER A 86 6.00 9.12 0.79
N LEU A 87 5.55 7.88 0.86
CA LEU A 87 5.95 6.91 1.88
C LEU A 87 7.34 6.29 1.63
N THR A 88 7.87 6.42 0.42
CA THR A 88 9.23 5.99 0.06
C THR A 88 10.24 7.14 0.06
N ALA A 89 9.82 8.35 0.44
CA ALA A 89 10.72 9.48 0.61
C ALA A 89 11.77 9.18 1.68
N GLN A 90 12.94 9.82 1.57
CA GLN A 90 14.03 9.67 2.53
C GLN A 90 13.54 9.94 3.97
N LEU A 91 13.99 9.14 4.93
CA LEU A 91 13.74 9.40 6.35
C LEU A 91 14.53 10.61 6.85
N GLU A 92 13.92 11.37 7.75
CA GLU A 92 14.54 12.41 8.55
C GLU A 92 14.31 12.14 10.04
N VAL A 93 15.28 12.51 10.87
CA VAL A 93 15.16 12.42 12.33
C VAL A 93 14.35 13.61 12.82
N ILE A 94 13.25 13.34 13.51
CA ILE A 94 12.36 14.37 14.09
C ILE A 94 12.64 14.56 15.57
N ASP A 95 12.99 13.47 16.27
CA ASP A 95 13.31 13.48 17.68
C ASP A 95 14.36 12.42 17.99
N SER A 96 15.21 12.69 18.98
CA SER A 96 16.28 11.80 19.42
C SER A 96 16.56 12.01 20.91
N THR A 97 16.55 10.91 21.64
CA THR A 97 17.00 10.85 23.04
C THR A 97 18.20 9.91 23.16
N SER A 98 18.62 9.61 24.39
CA SER A 98 19.68 8.63 24.65
C SER A 98 19.27 7.17 24.38
N HIS A 99 17.97 6.88 24.29
CA HIS A 99 17.43 5.52 24.17
C HIS A 99 16.26 5.40 23.17
N SER A 100 15.98 6.46 22.43
CA SER A 100 14.94 6.47 21.41
C SER A 100 15.25 7.43 20.27
N MET A 101 14.70 7.13 19.10
CA MET A 101 14.68 8.01 17.94
C MET A 101 13.34 7.91 17.23
N VAL A 102 12.89 9.04 16.69
CA VAL A 102 11.72 9.12 15.83
C VAL A 102 12.15 9.55 14.44
N PHE A 103 11.88 8.71 13.45
CA PHE A 103 12.11 9.03 12.05
C PHE A 103 10.77 9.28 11.34
N LYS A 104 10.77 10.16 10.35
CA LYS A 104 9.62 10.34 9.44
C LYS A 104 10.09 10.46 8.00
N THR A 105 9.27 10.02 7.06
CA THR A 105 9.52 10.29 5.63
C THR A 105 9.43 11.79 5.37
N LYS A 106 10.42 12.35 4.66
CA LYS A 106 10.41 13.74 4.22
C LYS A 106 9.13 14.07 3.47
N LYS A 107 8.58 15.25 3.76
CA LYS A 107 7.41 15.74 3.02
C LYS A 107 7.79 16.01 1.57
N ILE A 108 7.12 15.32 0.66
CA ILE A 108 7.16 15.63 -0.78
C ILE A 108 5.87 16.41 -1.08
N PRO A 109 5.95 17.73 -1.34
CA PRO A 109 4.79 18.50 -1.74
C PRO A 109 4.42 18.15 -3.18
N PHE A 110 3.16 17.77 -3.39
CA PHE A 110 2.59 17.60 -4.73
C PHE A 110 1.65 18.73 -5.04
N LYS A 111 1.68 19.21 -6.29
CA LYS A 111 0.73 20.20 -6.77
C LYS A 111 -0.54 19.51 -7.22
N ARG A 112 -1.66 19.86 -6.59
CA ARG A 112 -3.01 19.53 -7.07
C ARG A 112 -3.69 20.80 -7.55
N LEU A 113 -4.34 20.72 -8.71
CA LEU A 113 -5.17 21.79 -9.24
C LEU A 113 -6.59 21.57 -8.71
N SER A 114 -7.10 22.51 -7.92
CA SER A 114 -8.53 22.57 -7.61
C SER A 114 -9.21 23.56 -8.56
N SER A 115 -10.17 23.10 -9.36
CA SER A 115 -10.99 23.96 -10.22
C SER A 115 -12.23 24.44 -9.48
N ILE A 116 -12.32 25.74 -9.24
CA ILE A 116 -13.59 26.41 -8.86
C ILE A 116 -14.26 27.00 -10.13
N SER A 117 -13.48 27.26 -11.18
CA SER A 117 -13.87 27.55 -12.56
C SER A 117 -12.61 27.50 -13.45
N GLU A 118 -12.75 27.48 -14.79
CA GLU A 118 -11.60 27.54 -15.71
C GLU A 118 -10.73 28.80 -15.51
N SER A 119 -11.32 29.89 -14.99
CA SER A 119 -10.66 31.17 -14.72
C SER A 119 -9.98 31.26 -13.35
N MET A 120 -10.17 30.31 -12.44
CA MET A 120 -9.56 30.30 -11.11
C MET A 120 -9.09 28.90 -10.72
N LYS A 121 -8.02 28.44 -11.39
CA LYS A 121 -7.26 27.27 -10.93
C LYS A 121 -6.37 27.70 -9.78
N THR A 122 -6.62 27.16 -8.59
CA THR A 122 -5.73 27.34 -7.43
C THR A 122 -4.84 26.12 -7.30
N GLU A 123 -3.52 26.34 -7.29
CA GLU A 123 -2.54 25.30 -6.96
C GLU A 123 -2.48 25.13 -5.44
N ARG A 124 -2.64 23.89 -4.98
CA ARG A 124 -2.44 23.53 -3.57
C ARG A 124 -1.30 22.53 -3.48
N GLU A 125 -0.40 22.76 -2.53
CA GLU A 125 0.59 21.77 -2.14
C GLU A 125 -0.03 20.79 -1.14
N ILE A 126 0.04 19.50 -1.46
CA ILE A 126 -0.56 18.43 -0.68
C ILE A 126 0.51 17.38 -0.38
N THR A 127 0.52 16.89 0.87
CA THR A 127 1.20 15.66 1.25
C THR A 127 0.17 14.54 1.32
N TYR A 128 0.47 13.36 0.78
CA TYR A 128 -0.51 12.26 0.70
C TYR A 128 -0.44 11.34 1.93
N GLY A 129 0.76 11.08 2.46
CA GLY A 129 0.95 10.33 3.69
C GLY A 129 2.36 10.51 4.25
N THR A 130 2.58 10.06 5.47
CA THR A 130 3.89 10.05 6.13
C THR A 130 4.08 8.71 6.84
N LEU A 131 5.19 8.03 6.59
CA LEU A 131 5.61 6.88 7.39
C LEU A 131 6.44 7.39 8.57
N ILE A 132 6.07 6.97 9.77
CA ILE A 132 6.67 7.39 11.04
C ILE A 132 7.22 6.15 11.72
N TRP A 133 8.49 6.18 12.10
CA TRP A 133 9.13 5.13 12.87
C TRP A 133 9.44 5.62 14.28
N ASN A 134 8.94 4.90 15.26
CA ASN A 134 9.31 5.06 16.67
C ASN A 134 10.24 3.92 17.03
N ILE A 135 11.51 4.24 17.31
CA ILE A 135 12.54 3.27 17.65
C ILE A 135 12.98 3.55 19.08
N SER A 136 13.01 2.52 19.91
CA SER A 136 13.57 2.56 21.26
C SER A 136 14.45 1.36 21.51
N TRP A 137 15.44 1.53 22.38
CA TRP A 137 16.34 0.43 22.73
C TRP A 137 16.79 0.49 24.17
N GLN A 138 17.20 -0.67 24.67
CA GLN A 138 17.86 -0.83 25.95
C GLN A 138 19.15 -1.59 25.75
N GLN A 139 20.24 -1.09 26.31
CA GLN A 139 21.55 -1.70 26.19
C GLN A 139 22.17 -1.85 27.57
N SER A 140 22.42 -3.10 28.00
CA SER A 140 23.05 -3.38 29.28
C SER A 140 24.58 -3.33 29.15
N VAL A 141 25.23 -3.13 30.30
CA VAL A 141 26.68 -3.18 30.43
C VAL A 141 27.04 -4.36 31.33
N TYR A 142 27.93 -5.23 30.84
CA TYR A 142 28.45 -6.36 31.60
C TYR A 142 29.99 -6.34 31.53
N ASN A 143 30.65 -6.43 32.68
CA ASN A 143 32.11 -6.33 32.81
C ASN A 143 32.72 -5.14 32.01
N GLY A 144 32.07 -3.97 32.06
CA GLY A 144 32.52 -2.77 31.36
C GLY A 144 32.31 -2.77 29.84
N SER A 145 31.68 -3.81 29.28
CA SER A 145 31.38 -3.92 27.84
C SER A 145 29.87 -3.84 27.59
N TYR A 146 29.47 -3.05 26.60
CA TYR A 146 28.08 -3.01 26.14
C TYR A 146 27.69 -4.35 25.52
N GLN A 147 26.48 -4.80 25.84
CA GLN A 147 25.86 -5.99 25.26
C GLN A 147 25.04 -5.63 24.02
N CYS A 148 24.63 -6.63 23.24
CA CYS A 148 23.70 -6.42 22.11
C CYS A 148 22.42 -5.75 22.63
N PRO A 149 21.96 -4.63 22.01
CA PRO A 149 20.77 -3.93 22.48
C PRO A 149 19.50 -4.74 22.22
N VAL A 150 18.53 -4.62 23.12
CA VAL A 150 17.14 -5.03 22.86
C VAL A 150 16.44 -3.83 22.22
N VAL A 151 15.87 -4.02 21.04
CA VAL A 151 15.29 -2.94 20.23
C VAL A 151 13.79 -3.18 20.02
N SER A 152 13.02 -2.10 20.09
CA SER A 152 11.64 -2.02 19.64
C SER A 152 11.57 -1.00 18.51
N ALA A 153 11.00 -1.38 17.37
CA ALA A 153 10.82 -0.51 16.23
C ALA A 153 9.38 -0.65 15.71
N THR A 154 8.64 0.45 15.75
CA THR A 154 7.23 0.49 15.32
C THR A 154 7.05 1.57 14.27
N GLY A 155 6.71 1.14 13.06
CA GLY A 155 6.28 1.96 11.95
C GLY A 155 4.76 2.17 11.95
N THR A 156 4.33 3.38 11.64
CA THR A 156 2.92 3.75 11.42
C THR A 156 2.80 4.71 10.23
N ILE A 157 1.71 4.59 9.47
CA ILE A 157 1.39 5.56 8.42
C ILE A 157 0.34 6.55 8.94
N GLU A 158 0.62 7.83 8.77
CA GLU A 158 -0.35 8.91 8.92
C GLU A 158 -0.72 9.46 7.55
N PHE A 159 -1.96 9.23 7.13
CA PHE A 159 -2.53 9.89 5.95
C PHE A 159 -2.85 11.35 6.25
N SER A 160 -2.74 12.21 5.23
CA SER A 160 -3.18 13.60 5.39
C SER A 160 -4.69 13.69 5.63
N PRO A 161 -5.19 14.78 6.24
CA PRO A 161 -6.62 14.94 6.51
C PRO A 161 -7.50 14.80 5.26
N GLU A 162 -6.98 15.17 4.09
CA GLU A 162 -7.69 14.99 2.82
C GLU A 162 -7.81 13.53 2.43
N MET A 163 -6.73 12.76 2.51
CA MET A 163 -6.74 11.33 2.21
C MET A 163 -7.61 10.55 3.19
N GLN A 164 -7.59 10.91 4.47
CA GLN A 164 -8.51 10.35 5.46
C GLN A 164 -9.98 10.66 5.12
N ARG A 165 -10.29 11.91 4.73
CA ARG A 165 -11.65 12.29 4.30
C ARG A 165 -12.11 11.54 3.04
N LEU A 166 -11.20 11.24 2.14
CA LEU A 166 -11.48 10.42 0.97
C LEU A 166 -11.73 8.94 1.36
N GLY A 167 -11.31 8.51 2.55
CA GLY A 167 -11.54 7.15 3.05
C GLY A 167 -10.36 6.21 2.86
N TYR A 168 -9.13 6.74 2.74
CA TYR A 168 -7.92 5.92 2.72
C TYR A 168 -7.56 5.45 4.14
N PHE A 169 -7.21 4.17 4.27
CA PHE A 169 -6.80 3.59 5.54
C PHE A 169 -5.80 2.43 5.35
N THR A 170 -5.05 2.12 6.40
CA THR A 170 -4.13 0.98 6.42
C THR A 170 -4.75 -0.23 7.10
N SER A 171 -4.43 -1.43 6.62
CA SER A 171 -4.73 -2.70 7.30
C SER A 171 -3.50 -3.62 7.28
N ASN A 172 -3.52 -4.69 8.07
CA ASN A 172 -2.49 -5.73 8.06
C ASN A 172 -1.06 -5.21 8.30
N ASN A 173 -0.91 -4.22 9.19
CA ASN A 173 0.38 -3.61 9.52
C ASN A 173 1.32 -4.61 10.20
N ARG A 174 2.55 -4.71 9.70
CA ARG A 174 3.63 -5.54 10.25
C ARG A 174 4.92 -4.75 10.31
N ASN A 175 5.68 -5.01 11.37
CA ASN A 175 6.97 -4.38 11.63
C ASN A 175 7.99 -5.46 11.90
N PHE A 176 9.16 -5.33 11.28
CA PHE A 176 10.30 -6.19 11.53
C PHE A 176 11.53 -5.32 11.71
N CYS A 177 12.45 -5.76 12.56
CA CYS A 177 13.76 -5.14 12.66
C CYS A 177 14.85 -6.17 12.91
N SER A 178 16.07 -5.86 12.47
CA SER A 178 17.26 -6.68 12.68
C SER A 178 18.47 -5.79 12.92
N ILE A 179 19.33 -6.20 13.85
CA ILE A 179 20.49 -5.42 14.29
C ILE A 179 21.73 -5.95 13.59
N ARG A 180 22.56 -5.03 13.07
CA ARG A 180 23.90 -5.35 12.54
C ARG A 180 24.90 -4.35 13.09
N GLY A 181 25.61 -4.73 14.15
CA GLY A 181 26.52 -3.81 14.83
C GLY A 181 25.75 -2.61 15.38
N THR A 182 26.12 -1.39 15.00
CA THR A 182 25.42 -0.17 15.46
C THR A 182 24.25 0.24 14.56
N GLU A 183 23.95 -0.54 13.52
CA GLU A 183 22.88 -0.27 12.55
C GLU A 183 21.65 -1.11 12.87
N LEU A 184 20.48 -0.56 12.52
CA LEU A 184 19.21 -1.26 12.59
C LEU A 184 18.61 -1.30 11.18
N TYR A 185 18.35 -2.50 10.67
CA TYR A 185 17.50 -2.69 9.50
C TYR A 185 16.05 -2.70 9.97
N ILE A 186 15.21 -1.83 9.39
CA ILE A 186 13.79 -1.73 9.71
C ILE A 186 12.97 -2.08 8.47
N THR A 187 11.88 -2.81 8.66
CA THR A 187 10.94 -3.18 7.59
C THR A 187 9.51 -2.95 8.05
N PHE A 188 8.75 -2.19 7.27
CA PHE A 188 7.33 -1.94 7.48
C PHE A 188 6.54 -2.49 6.29
N GLU A 189 5.49 -3.27 6.58
CA GLU A 189 4.59 -3.81 5.57
C GLU A 189 3.14 -3.49 5.96
N CYS A 190 2.32 -3.07 5.01
CA CYS A 190 0.89 -2.90 5.21
C CYS A 190 0.11 -3.04 3.91
N GLN A 191 -1.21 -3.06 4.02
CA GLN A 191 -2.12 -2.80 2.91
C GLN A 191 -2.61 -1.36 2.99
N ILE A 192 -2.53 -0.63 1.89
CA ILE A 192 -3.15 0.68 1.73
C ILE A 192 -4.45 0.49 0.96
N ASN A 193 -5.57 0.80 1.60
CA ASN A 193 -6.91 0.51 1.12
C ASN A 193 -7.62 1.81 0.74
N TYR A 194 -8.39 1.74 -0.32
CA TYR A 194 -9.34 2.76 -0.72
C TYR A 194 -10.49 2.11 -1.48
N SER A 195 -11.73 2.35 -1.04
CA SER A 195 -12.91 1.73 -1.64
C SER A 195 -12.71 0.21 -1.74
N ARG A 196 -12.79 -0.35 -2.95
CA ARG A 196 -12.65 -1.78 -3.27
C ARG A 196 -11.27 -2.15 -3.80
N SER A 197 -10.31 -1.24 -3.67
CA SER A 197 -8.95 -1.42 -4.15
C SER A 197 -7.96 -1.35 -2.99
N HIS A 198 -6.90 -2.14 -3.07
CA HIS A 198 -5.78 -2.02 -2.16
C HIS A 198 -4.47 -2.32 -2.89
N PHE A 199 -3.36 -1.81 -2.36
CA PHE A 199 -2.04 -2.27 -2.76
C PHE A 199 -1.21 -2.62 -1.52
N ASN A 200 -0.37 -3.64 -1.65
CA ASN A 200 0.57 -4.01 -0.61
C ASN A 200 1.74 -3.03 -0.66
N PHE A 201 2.01 -2.36 0.46
CA PHE A 201 3.13 -1.46 0.62
C PHE A 201 4.18 -2.14 1.50
N ALA A 202 5.42 -2.13 1.04
CA ALA A 202 6.57 -2.56 1.80
C ALA A 202 7.65 -1.47 1.73
N TYR A 203 8.22 -1.16 2.89
CA TYR A 203 9.32 -0.24 3.05
C TYR A 203 10.41 -0.91 3.87
N SER A 204 11.67 -0.73 3.48
CA SER A 204 12.80 -1.15 4.31
C SER A 204 13.96 -0.18 4.17
N ASP A 205 14.69 0.04 5.27
CA ASP A 205 15.88 0.89 5.27
C ASP A 205 16.85 0.51 6.40
N TRP A 206 18.10 0.94 6.26
CA TRP A 206 19.08 0.91 7.33
C TRP A 206 19.10 2.26 8.05
N VAL A 207 18.94 2.24 9.37
CA VAL A 207 19.01 3.44 10.21
C VAL A 207 20.08 3.31 11.28
N HIS A 208 20.56 4.46 11.75
CA HIS A 208 21.58 4.57 12.80
C HIS A 208 20.97 5.18 14.07
N PRO A 209 20.31 4.38 14.92
CA PRO A 209 19.59 4.88 16.08
C PRO A 209 20.53 5.41 17.19
N GLY A 210 21.82 5.09 17.14
CA GLY A 210 22.81 5.56 18.12
C GLY A 210 23.24 4.51 19.16
N PHE A 211 23.14 3.21 18.83
CA PHE A 211 23.64 2.14 19.68
C PHE A 211 25.13 2.32 19.99
N ARG A 212 25.54 1.91 21.20
CA ARG A 212 26.98 1.79 21.49
C ARG A 212 27.50 0.49 20.87
N PRO A 213 28.74 0.48 20.35
CA PRO A 213 29.37 -0.75 19.90
C PRO A 213 29.37 -1.80 21.01
N TYR A 214 28.96 -3.02 20.68
CA TYR A 214 28.93 -4.15 21.60
C TYR A 214 29.87 -5.27 21.13
N ARG A 215 30.22 -6.16 22.05
CA ARG A 215 31.07 -7.34 21.81
C ARG A 215 30.34 -8.60 22.22
#